data_AF-A0A7S0QVS9-F1
#
_entry.id   AF-A0A7S0QVS9-F1
#
_cell.length_a   1.000
_cell.length_b   1.000
_cell.length_c   1.000
_cell.angle_alpha   90.00
_cell.angle_beta   90.00
_cell.angle_gamma   90.00
#
_symmetry.space_group_name_H-M   'P 1'
#
loop_
_entity.id
_entity.type
_entity.pdbx_description
1 polymer ?
#
loop_
_entity_poly.entity_id
_entity_poly.type
_entity_poly.pdbx_seq_one_letter_code
_entity_poly.pdbx_strand_id
1 'polypeptide(L)'
;DELREVEPLIQQARKAVGSIKSDNINEIRSLKMPPDAIRDVLEGVLLLMGNPDTSWMNMKKFLGQRSVKEEIIDFDARKVSPNNRSRVMQLLQAKANSFEHAVIYRVSVAAAPLAAWVK
;
A
#
# COMPACT_ATOMS: atom_id res chain seq x y z
N ASP A 1 15.77 12.61 17.61
CA ASP A 1 15.10 11.49 18.28
C ASP A 1 13.90 10.88 17.54
N GLU A 2 13.35 11.49 16.48
CA GLU A 2 12.19 10.95 15.74
C GLU A 2 12.44 9.61 15.01
N LEU A 3 13.67 9.34 14.56
CA LEU A 3 14.03 8.09 13.87
C LEU A 3 13.90 6.83 14.75
N ARG A 4 13.96 6.97 16.08
CA ARG A 4 13.89 5.82 17.01
C ARG A 4 12.46 5.33 17.25
N GLU A 5 11.46 6.20 17.10
CA GLU A 5 10.05 5.86 17.34
C GLU A 5 9.39 5.22 16.11
N VAL A 6 9.87 5.54 14.91
CA VAL A 6 9.29 5.03 13.65
C VAL A 6 9.84 3.68 13.21
N GLU A 7 11.06 3.31 13.61
CA GLU A 7 11.66 1.99 13.30
C GLU A 7 10.77 0.79 13.67
N PRO A 8 10.20 0.68 14.89
CA PRO A 8 9.34 -0.45 15.23
C PRO A 8 8.06 -0.49 14.39
N LEU A 9 7.51 0.67 14.02
CA LEU A 9 6.32 0.75 13.15
C LEU A 9 6.64 0.27 11.74
N ILE A 10 7.80 0.65 11.20
CA ILE A 10 8.29 0.19 9.90
C ILE A 10 8.47 -1.34 9.91
N GLN A 11 9.11 -1.89 10.95
CA GLN A 11 9.30 -3.34 11.07
C GLN A 11 7.97 -4.09 11.20
N GLN A 12 7.01 -3.53 11.96
CA GLN A 12 5.69 -4.10 12.10
C GLN A 12 4.92 -4.10 10.78
N ALA A 13 4.96 -2.99 10.03
CA ALA A 13 4.36 -2.89 8.70
C ALA A 13 4.98 -3.90 7.74
N ARG A 14 6.32 -4.01 7.68
CA ARG A 14 7.01 -5.00 6.83
C ARG A 14 6.59 -6.44 7.18
N LYS A 15 6.53 -6.78 8.47
CA LYS A 15 6.06 -8.10 8.93
C LYS A 15 4.60 -8.36 8.55
N ALA A 16 3.74 -7.36 8.70
CA ALA A 16 2.32 -7.47 8.36
C ALA A 16 2.12 -7.68 6.85
N VAL A 17 2.87 -6.96 6.00
CA VAL A 17 2.87 -7.17 4.54
C VAL A 17 3.36 -8.58 4.19
N GLY A 18 4.46 -9.05 4.80
CA GLY A 18 4.97 -10.40 4.58
C GLY A 18 3.99 -11.51 4.99
N SER A 19 3.08 -11.21 5.92
CA SER A 19 2.05 -12.13 6.38
C SER A 19 0.78 -12.14 5.50
N ILE A 20 0.71 -11.30 4.45
CA ILE A 20 -0.42 -11.31 3.51
C ILE A 20 -0.44 -12.64 2.74
N LYS A 21 -1.55 -13.36 2.87
CA LYS A 21 -1.80 -14.59 2.11
C LYS A 21 -2.05 -14.27 0.64
N SER A 22 -1.49 -15.09 -0.24
CA SER A 22 -1.64 -14.94 -1.69
C SER A 22 -3.11 -14.98 -2.12
N ASP A 23 -3.95 -15.77 -1.45
CA ASP A 23 -5.39 -15.85 -1.73
C ASP A 23 -6.10 -14.52 -1.49
N ASN A 24 -5.73 -13.80 -0.43
CA ASN A 24 -6.32 -12.48 -0.15
C ASN A 24 -5.91 -11.43 -1.20
N ILE A 25 -4.70 -11.54 -1.77
CA ILE A 25 -4.27 -10.70 -2.90
C ILE A 25 -5.07 -11.06 -4.16
N ASN A 26 -5.27 -12.35 -4.41
CA ASN A 26 -6.05 -12.83 -5.54
C ASN A 26 -7.52 -12.41 -5.45
N GLU A 27 -8.08 -12.34 -4.24
CA GLU A 27 -9.42 -11.81 -3.99
C GLU A 27 -9.53 -10.34 -4.40
N ILE A 28 -8.58 -9.49 -4.01
CA ILE A 28 -8.57 -8.08 -4.43
C ILE A 28 -8.51 -7.99 -5.97
N ARG A 29 -7.71 -8.83 -6.62
CA ARG A 29 -7.55 -8.83 -8.09
C ARG A 29 -8.81 -9.28 -8.85
N SER A 30 -9.63 -10.14 -8.23
CA SER A 30 -10.83 -10.67 -8.86
C SER A 30 -11.98 -9.66 -8.87
N LEU A 31 -11.88 -8.59 -8.07
CA LEU A 31 -12.86 -7.51 -8.04
C LEU A 31 -13.02 -6.87 -9.42
N LYS A 32 -14.27 -6.77 -9.88
CA LYS A 32 -14.62 -6.06 -11.11
C LYS A 32 -14.24 -4.58 -11.01
N MET A 33 -14.53 -3.96 -9.88
CA MET A 33 -14.16 -2.59 -9.52
C MET A 33 -13.66 -2.56 -8.07
N PRO A 34 -12.59 -1.81 -7.76
CA PRO A 34 -12.10 -1.70 -6.40
C PRO A 34 -12.98 -0.73 -5.60
N PRO A 35 -13.38 -1.09 -4.36
CA PRO A 35 -13.82 -0.11 -3.37
C PRO A 35 -12.82 1.03 -3.21
N ASP A 36 -13.30 2.24 -2.92
CA ASP A 36 -12.46 3.45 -2.82
C ASP A 36 -11.28 3.26 -1.87
N ALA A 37 -11.50 2.67 -0.70
CA ALA A 37 -10.42 2.45 0.28
C ALA A 37 -9.31 1.54 -0.26
N ILE A 38 -9.66 0.48 -1.01
CA ILE A 38 -8.67 -0.39 -1.64
C ILE A 38 -7.92 0.38 -2.73
N ARG A 39 -8.64 1.15 -3.55
CA ARG A 39 -8.04 1.94 -4.62
C ARG A 39 -7.04 2.96 -4.08
N ASP A 40 -7.44 3.73 -3.07
CA ASP A 40 -6.61 4.77 -2.47
C ASP A 40 -5.34 4.17 -1.86
N VAL A 41 -5.46 3.04 -1.16
CA VAL A 41 -4.31 2.34 -0.57
C VAL A 41 -3.35 1.83 -1.66
N LEU A 42 -3.87 1.18 -2.71
CA LEU A 42 -3.05 0.69 -3.81
C LEU A 42 -2.41 1.83 -4.62
N GLU A 43 -3.09 2.97 -4.74
CA GLU A 43 -2.52 4.17 -5.35
C GLU A 43 -1.30 4.66 -4.56
N GLY A 44 -1.40 4.71 -3.23
CA GLY A 44 -0.28 5.03 -2.35
C GLY A 44 0.90 4.07 -2.54
N VAL A 45 0.61 2.77 -2.60
CA VAL A 45 1.64 1.73 -2.84
C VAL A 45 2.36 1.94 -4.17
N LEU A 46 1.62 2.10 -5.27
CA LEU A 46 2.21 2.28 -6.60
C LEU A 46 3.05 3.55 -6.68
N LEU A 47 2.58 4.67 -6.12
CA LEU A 47 3.33 5.92 -6.12
C LEU A 47 4.65 5.80 -5.35
N LEU A 48 4.63 5.18 -4.17
CA LEU A 48 5.85 4.91 -3.39
C LEU A 48 6.82 4.02 -4.17
N MET A 49 6.32 3.00 -4.86
CA MET A 49 7.11 2.10 -5.69
C MET A 49 7.54 2.68 -7.05
N GLY A 50 7.34 3.99 -7.28
CA GLY A 50 7.82 4.64 -8.49
C GLY A 50 6.91 4.43 -9.72
N ASN A 51 5.70 3.89 -9.54
CA ASN A 51 4.75 3.64 -10.61
C ASN A 51 3.64 4.72 -10.63
N PRO A 52 3.70 5.69 -11.55
CA PRO A 52 2.72 6.78 -11.59
C PRO A 52 1.38 6.39 -12.25
N ASP A 53 1.30 5.22 -12.92
CA ASP A 53 0.03 4.71 -13.47
C ASP A 53 -0.78 4.07 -12.35
N THR A 54 -1.77 4.80 -11.85
CA THR A 54 -2.64 4.38 -10.76
C THR A 54 -3.99 3.86 -11.27
N SER A 55 -4.04 3.43 -12.55
CA SER A 55 -5.24 2.80 -13.11
C SER A 55 -5.53 1.45 -12.46
N TRP A 56 -6.81 1.07 -12.38
CA TRP A 56 -7.20 -0.23 -11.84
C TRP A 56 -6.59 -1.41 -12.62
N MET A 57 -6.37 -1.23 -13.93
CA MET A 57 -5.69 -2.21 -14.75
C MET A 57 -4.25 -2.43 -14.30
N ASN A 58 -3.50 -1.35 -14.06
CA ASN A 58 -2.12 -1.44 -13.58
C ASN A 58 -2.04 -1.97 -12.14
N MET A 59 -2.96 -1.59 -11.25
CA MET A 59 -3.08 -2.16 -9.91
C MET A 59 -3.24 -3.69 -9.94
N LYS A 60 -4.13 -4.22 -10.80
CA LYS A 60 -4.31 -5.68 -10.94
C LYS A 60 -3.08 -6.38 -11.51
N LYS A 61 -2.36 -5.72 -12.42
CA LYS A 61 -1.10 -6.22 -12.97
C LYS A 61 -0.03 -6.29 -11.90
N PHE A 62 0.13 -5.22 -11.12
CA PHE A 62 1.06 -5.14 -10.00
C PHE A 62 0.80 -6.24 -8.96
N LEU A 63 -0.43 -6.34 -8.47
CA LEU A 63 -0.83 -7.41 -7.53
C LEU A 63 -0.67 -8.83 -8.09
N GLY A 64 -0.61 -8.97 -9.41
CA GLY A 64 -0.41 -10.26 -10.08
C GLY A 64 1.04 -10.69 -10.24
N GLN A 65 2.00 -9.83 -9.90
CA GLN A 65 3.41 -10.19 -9.93
C GLN A 65 3.71 -11.18 -8.81
N ARG A 66 4.45 -12.26 -9.14
CA ARG A 66 4.83 -13.28 -8.16
C ARG A 66 5.69 -12.72 -7.03
N SER A 67 6.48 -11.69 -7.34
CA SER A 67 7.41 -10.98 -6.46
C SER A 67 6.79 -9.80 -5.71
N VAL A 68 5.49 -9.53 -5.87
CA VAL A 68 4.90 -8.27 -5.38
C VAL A 68 5.10 -8.07 -3.88
N LYS A 69 5.01 -9.15 -3.09
CA LYS A 69 5.19 -9.06 -1.63
C LYS A 69 6.64 -8.78 -1.28
N GLU A 70 7.56 -9.50 -1.90
CA GLU A 70 9.01 -9.33 -1.71
C GLU A 70 9.42 -7.90 -2.10
N GLU A 71 8.91 -7.37 -3.21
CA GLU A 71 9.20 -6.00 -3.66
C GLU A 71 8.68 -4.94 -2.67
N ILE A 72 7.50 -5.12 -2.07
CA ILE A 72 6.98 -4.19 -1.06
C ILE A 72 7.77 -4.29 0.25
N ILE A 73 8.16 -5.51 0.64
CA ILE A 73 8.97 -5.73 1.85
C ILE A 73 10.33 -5.07 1.66
N ASP A 74 11.04 -5.37 0.57
CA ASP A 74 12.42 -4.91 0.31
C ASP A 74 12.51 -3.47 -0.22
N PHE A 75 11.37 -2.77 -0.26
CA PHE A 75 11.28 -1.38 -0.64
C PHE A 75 12.20 -0.48 0.21
N ASP A 76 12.93 0.41 -0.47
CA ASP A 76 13.78 1.42 0.15
C ASP A 76 13.16 2.81 -0.03
N ALA A 77 12.52 3.32 1.03
CA ALA A 77 11.86 4.63 1.04
C ALA A 77 12.80 5.81 0.69
N ARG A 78 14.12 5.65 0.85
CA ARG A 78 15.10 6.69 0.50
C ARG A 78 15.23 6.91 -1.02
N LYS A 79 14.76 5.94 -1.81
CA LYS A 79 14.78 5.99 -3.28
C LYS A 79 13.53 6.64 -3.86
N VAL A 80 12.55 7.01 -3.04
CA VAL A 80 11.32 7.67 -3.50
C VAL A 80 11.65 9.06 -4.02
N SER A 81 11.19 9.37 -5.23
CA SER A 81 11.37 10.71 -5.79
C SER A 81 10.60 11.77 -4.98
N PRO A 82 11.11 13.01 -4.87
CA PRO A 82 10.39 14.09 -4.17
C PRO A 82 8.98 14.33 -4.72
N ASN A 83 8.79 14.16 -6.03
CA ASN A 83 7.49 14.27 -6.68
C ASN A 83 6.50 13.20 -6.20
N ASN A 84 6.92 11.93 -6.15
CA ASN A 84 6.06 10.86 -5.67
C ASN A 84 5.75 11.01 -4.19
N ARG A 85 6.75 11.41 -3.38
CA ARG A 85 6.54 11.71 -1.95
C ARG A 85 5.49 12.80 -1.77
N SER A 86 5.56 13.88 -2.54
CA SER A 86 4.56 14.96 -2.51
C SER A 86 3.15 14.44 -2.87
N ARG A 87 3.02 13.63 -3.93
CA ARG A 87 1.75 13.04 -4.34
C ARG A 87 1.16 12.11 -3.27
N VAL A 88 1.99 11.29 -2.62
CA VAL A 88 1.57 10.42 -1.52
C VAL A 88 1.11 11.24 -0.32
N MET A 89 1.82 12.31 0.05
CA MET A 89 1.38 13.19 1.15
C MET A 89 0.03 13.85 0.85
N GLN A 90 -0.18 14.33 -0.40
CA GLN A 90 -1.47 14.87 -0.82
C GLN A 90 -2.59 13.83 -0.78
N LEU A 91 -2.30 12.60 -1.21
CA LEU A 91 -3.23 11.48 -1.16
C LEU A 91 -3.62 11.16 0.30
N LEU A 92 -2.64 11.03 1.19
CA LEU A 92 -2.86 10.78 2.62
C LEU A 92 -3.69 11.89 3.28
N GLN A 93 -3.49 13.15 2.88
CA GLN A 93 -4.29 14.26 3.38
C GLN A 93 -5.72 14.27 2.83
N ALA A 94 -5.87 14.08 1.51
CA ALA A 94 -7.17 14.15 0.84
C ALA A 94 -8.06 12.92 1.09
N LYS A 95 -7.45 11.76 1.37
CA LYS A 95 -8.09 10.45 1.51
C LYS A 95 -7.75 9.77 2.83
N ALA A 96 -7.43 10.52 3.87
CA ALA A 96 -6.99 10.00 5.18
C ALA A 96 -7.84 8.83 5.70
N ASN A 97 -9.17 8.96 5.57
CA ASN A 97 -10.13 7.94 6.02
C ASN A 97 -9.90 6.55 5.38
N SER A 98 -9.46 6.48 4.12
CA SER A 98 -9.17 5.22 3.43
C SER A 98 -7.99 4.47 4.02
N PHE A 99 -7.09 5.18 4.72
CA PHE A 99 -5.90 4.61 5.36
C PHE A 99 -6.10 4.36 6.87
N GLU A 100 -7.28 4.66 7.42
CA GLU A 100 -7.61 4.31 8.79
C GLU A 100 -7.83 2.82 8.93
N HIS A 101 -7.12 2.18 9.87
CA HIS A 101 -7.14 0.73 10.03
C HIS A 101 -8.57 0.18 10.14
N ALA A 102 -9.43 0.83 10.92
CA ALA A 102 -10.82 0.41 11.09
C ALA A 102 -11.65 0.47 9.80
N VAL A 103 -11.32 1.38 8.88
CA VAL A 103 -12.00 1.53 7.59
C VAL A 103 -11.50 0.46 6.63
N ILE A 104 -10.19 0.42 6.38
CA ILE A 104 -9.62 -0.50 5.39
C ILE A 104 -9.77 -1.97 5.80
N TYR A 105 -9.66 -2.29 7.09
CA TYR A 105 -9.77 -3.67 7.57
C TYR A 105 -11.16 -4.26 7.34
N ARG A 106 -12.22 -3.44 7.43
CA ARG A 106 -13.59 -3.86 7.12
C ARG A 106 -13.81 -4.14 5.63
N VAL A 107 -13.03 -3.49 4.78
CA VAL A 107 -13.13 -3.62 3.31
C VAL A 107 -12.22 -4.74 2.79
N SER A 108 -10.99 -4.82 3.29
CA SER A 108 -10.03 -5.87 2.95
C SER A 108 -8.95 -6.03 4.01
N VAL A 109 -8.89 -7.23 4.57
CA VAL A 109 -7.84 -7.66 5.49
C VAL A 109 -6.46 -7.67 4.82
N ALA A 110 -6.38 -7.90 3.50
CA ALA A 110 -5.12 -7.83 2.76
C ALA A 110 -4.64 -6.41 2.48
N ALA A 111 -5.55 -5.45 2.29
CA ALA A 111 -5.17 -4.06 2.06
C ALA A 111 -4.82 -3.32 3.36
N ALA A 112 -5.30 -3.80 4.53
CA ALA A 112 -5.04 -3.13 5.80
C ALA A 112 -3.54 -3.02 6.17
N PRO A 113 -2.70 -4.07 6.04
CA PRO A 113 -1.26 -3.93 6.23
C PRO A 113 -0.60 -2.96 5.23
N LEU A 114 -1.11 -2.90 4.00
CA LEU A 114 -0.59 -1.98 2.98
C LEU A 114 -0.91 -0.52 3.35
N ALA A 115 -2.09 -0.25 3.90
CA ALA A 115 -2.44 1.09 4.37
C ALA A 115 -1.49 1.59 5.47
N ALA A 116 -1.14 0.71 6.41
CA ALA A 116 -0.17 1.03 7.45
C ALA A 116 1.25 1.20 6.91
N TRP A 117 1.61 0.48 5.85
CA TRP A 117 2.92 0.60 5.18
C TRP A 117 3.07 1.90 4.38
N VAL A 118 1.98 2.47 3.85
CA VAL A 118 2.01 3.75 3.13
C VAL A 118 2.17 4.95 4.07
N LYS A 119 1.64 4.87 5.30
CA LYS A 119 1.72 5.93 6.32
C LYS A 119 3.13 6.07 6.89
#